data_AF-A0A9E7K3B7-F1
#
_entry.id   AF-A0A9E7K3B7-F1
#
_cell.length_a   1.000
_cell.length_b   1.000
_cell.length_c   1.000
_cell.angle_alpha   90.00
_cell.angle_beta   90.00
_cell.angle_gamma   90.00
#
_symmetry.space_group_name_H-M   'P 1'
#
loop_
_entity.id
_entity.type
_entity.pdbx_description
1 polymer ?
#
loop_
_entity_poly.entity_id
_entity_poly.type
_entity_poly.pdbx_seq_one_letter_code
_entity_poly.pdbx_strand_id
1 'polypeptide(L)'
;MLASQLRKEIGYNDILIPCSLILEAMTTLRCCENFSLERLELLGDSVLKYAVSCHLFLKYPKKHEGQLSDCRSHAVCNSTLHKLGTGRSIQGYIRDSAFDPRRWLAPGQISIRPFP
;
A
#
# COMPACT_ATOMS: atom_id res chain seq x y z
N MET A 1 12.01 -4.47 -12.11
CA MET A 1 10.53 -4.53 -12.13
C MET A 1 9.99 -3.67 -10.99
N LEU A 2 8.89 -2.94 -11.19
CA LEU A 2 8.35 -1.91 -10.27
C LEU A 2 8.34 -2.30 -8.78
N ALA A 3 8.03 -3.56 -8.45
CA ALA A 3 8.08 -4.08 -7.08
C ALA A 3 9.46 -3.95 -6.41
N SER A 4 10.55 -4.18 -7.16
CA SER A 4 11.92 -4.01 -6.66
C SER A 4 12.30 -2.55 -6.45
N GLN A 5 11.71 -1.64 -7.24
CA GLN A 5 11.89 -0.19 -7.05
C GLN A 5 11.14 0.28 -5.81
N LEU A 6 9.87 -0.09 -5.66
CA LEU A 6 9.07 0.22 -4.47
C LEU A 6 9.74 -0.29 -3.18
N ARG A 7 10.33 -1.49 -3.22
CA ARG A 7 11.08 -2.04 -2.09
C ARG A 7 12.22 -1.12 -1.64
N LYS A 8 12.97 -0.54 -2.58
CA LYS A 8 14.05 0.42 -2.29
C LYS A 8 13.49 1.72 -1.72
N GLU A 9 12.42 2.24 -2.30
CA GLU A 9 11.77 3.50 -1.85
C GLU A 9 11.20 3.39 -0.42
N ILE A 10 10.67 2.23 -0.04
CA ILE A 10 10.16 1.99 1.32
C ILE A 10 11.30 1.83 2.35
N GLY A 11 12.56 1.75 1.91
CA GLY A 11 13.72 1.58 2.79
C GLY A 11 13.84 0.18 3.40
N TYR A 12 13.14 -0.81 2.85
CA TYR A 12 13.17 -2.19 3.31
C TYR A 12 14.24 -2.98 2.54
N ASN A 13 15.45 -3.04 3.11
CA ASN A 13 16.57 -3.74 2.49
C ASN A 13 16.51 -5.27 2.67
N ASP A 14 15.64 -5.78 3.54
CA ASP A 14 15.55 -7.22 3.83
C ASP A 14 15.09 -8.04 2.62
N ILE A 15 15.92 -9.00 2.22
CA ILE A 15 15.69 -9.92 1.07
C ILE A 15 14.57 -10.92 1.35
N LEU A 16 14.09 -10.97 2.59
CA LEU A 16 13.08 -11.91 3.05
C LEU A 16 11.71 -11.77 2.38
N ILE A 17 11.33 -10.56 1.91
CA ILE A 17 10.03 -10.37 1.26
C ILE A 17 10.14 -10.62 -0.26
N PRO A 18 9.45 -11.64 -0.80
CA PRO A 18 9.42 -11.90 -2.23
C PRO A 18 8.78 -10.76 -3.01
N CYS A 19 9.29 -10.48 -4.22
CA CYS A 19 8.71 -9.47 -5.11
C CYS A 19 7.26 -9.80 -5.53
N SER A 20 6.88 -11.09 -5.49
CA SER A 20 5.50 -11.53 -5.77
C SER A 20 4.51 -10.99 -4.74
N LEU A 21 4.84 -10.99 -3.44
CA LEU A 21 3.97 -10.43 -2.40
C LEU A 21 3.85 -8.91 -2.53
N ILE A 22 4.94 -8.24 -2.91
CA ILE A 22 4.90 -6.78 -3.16
C ILE A 22 3.99 -6.49 -4.36
N LEU A 23 4.09 -7.28 -5.43
CA LEU A 23 3.21 -7.16 -6.60
C LEU A 23 1.74 -7.42 -6.24
N GLU A 24 1.47 -8.42 -5.40
CA GLU A 24 0.13 -8.73 -4.90
C GLU A 24 -0.44 -7.55 -4.10
N ALA A 25 0.35 -6.98 -3.18
CA ALA A 25 -0.04 -5.82 -2.38
C ALA A 25 -0.34 -4.57 -3.22
N MET A 26 0.22 -4.48 -4.43
CA MET A 26 0.04 -3.36 -5.35
C MET A 26 -1.11 -3.56 -6.35
N THR A 27 -1.74 -4.74 -6.38
CA THR A 27 -2.70 -5.12 -7.44
C THR A 27 -4.12 -5.12 -6.89
N THR A 28 -4.97 -4.23 -7.38
CA THR A 28 -6.38 -4.20 -6.99
C THR A 28 -7.18 -5.29 -7.72
N LEU A 29 -8.36 -5.63 -7.19
CA LEU A 29 -9.29 -6.56 -7.85
C LEU A 29 -9.65 -6.15 -9.29
N ARG A 30 -9.59 -4.85 -9.60
CA ARG A 30 -9.89 -4.32 -10.95
C ARG A 30 -8.88 -4.75 -12.01
N CYS A 31 -7.73 -5.31 -11.60
CA CYS A 31 -6.75 -5.87 -12.52
C CYS A 31 -7.18 -7.22 -13.12
N CYS A 32 -8.18 -7.90 -12.54
CA CYS A 32 -8.63 -9.22 -13.00
C CYS A 32 -7.51 -10.27 -13.06
N GLU A 33 -6.55 -10.19 -12.12
CA GLU A 33 -5.47 -11.15 -11.95
C GLU A 33 -5.91 -12.27 -10.99
N ASN A 34 -5.15 -13.38 -10.94
CA ASN A 34 -5.42 -14.49 -10.01
C ASN A 34 -5.08 -14.16 -8.53
N PHE A 35 -4.60 -12.95 -8.25
CA PHE A 35 -4.19 -12.47 -6.94
C PHE A 35 -4.67 -11.03 -6.73
N SER A 36 -4.93 -10.64 -5.48
CA SER A 36 -5.42 -9.31 -5.12
C SER A 36 -4.84 -8.83 -3.80
N LEU A 37 -4.77 -7.51 -3.61
CA LEU A 37 -4.27 -6.92 -2.37
C LEU A 37 -5.15 -7.16 -1.15
N GLU A 38 -6.41 -7.62 -1.31
CA GLU A 38 -7.42 -7.62 -0.25
C GLU A 38 -7.01 -8.40 1.00
N ARG A 39 -6.40 -9.57 0.82
CA ARG A 39 -5.94 -10.39 1.95
C ARG A 39 -4.79 -9.72 2.70
N LEU A 40 -3.89 -9.07 1.97
CA LEU A 40 -2.76 -8.35 2.55
C LEU A 40 -3.20 -7.04 3.20
N GLU A 41 -4.21 -6.38 2.66
CA GLU A 41 -4.84 -5.19 3.23
C GLU A 41 -5.52 -5.53 4.57
N LEU A 42 -6.32 -6.60 4.61
CA LEU A 42 -6.97 -7.06 5.84
C LEU A 42 -5.97 -7.40 6.95
N LEU A 43 -4.89 -8.10 6.59
CA LEU A 43 -3.81 -8.44 7.51
C LEU A 43 -3.08 -7.17 7.97
N GLY A 44 -2.75 -6.28 7.04
CA GLY A 44 -2.06 -5.02 7.30
C GLY A 44 -2.85 -4.11 8.23
N ASP A 45 -4.15 -3.98 8.03
CA ASP A 45 -5.05 -3.20 8.87
C ASP A 45 -5.09 -3.75 10.31
N SER A 46 -5.17 -5.08 10.47
CA SER A 46 -5.14 -5.73 11.79
C SER A 46 -3.81 -5.49 12.52
N VAL A 47 -2.69 -5.66 11.82
CA VAL A 47 -1.34 -5.42 12.37
C VAL A 47 -1.15 -3.96 12.73
N LEU A 48 -1.58 -3.04 11.86
CA LEU A 48 -1.47 -1.60 12.09
C LEU A 48 -2.29 -1.17 13.31
N LYS A 49 -3.54 -1.62 13.41
CA LYS A 49 -4.42 -1.37 14.57
C LYS A 49 -3.78 -1.86 15.86
N TYR A 50 -3.20 -3.06 15.87
CA TYR A 50 -2.50 -3.60 17.03
C TYR A 50 -1.27 -2.76 17.40
N ALA A 51 -0.37 -2.51 16.44
CA ALA A 51 0.86 -1.75 16.67
C ALA A 51 0.59 -0.33 17.19
N VAL A 52 -0.38 0.37 16.59
CA VAL A 52 -0.80 1.71 17.06
C VAL A 52 -1.43 1.63 18.46
N SER A 53 -2.25 0.61 18.74
CA SER A 53 -2.83 0.42 20.08
C SER A 53 -1.75 0.24 21.14
N CYS A 54 -0.78 -0.64 20.90
CA CYS A 54 0.36 -0.84 21.79
C CYS A 54 1.18 0.43 21.97
N HIS A 55 1.48 1.15 20.89
CA HIS A 55 2.22 2.40 20.96
C HIS A 55 1.50 3.46 21.81
N LEU A 56 0.19 3.64 21.59
CA LEU A 56 -0.60 4.62 22.35
C LEU A 56 -0.75 4.25 23.82
N PHE A 57 -0.94 2.96 24.12
CA PHE A 57 -1.03 2.46 25.50
C PHE A 57 0.25 2.75 26.29
N LEU A 58 1.42 2.50 25.69
CA LEU A 58 2.71 2.75 26.32
C LEU A 58 3.06 4.23 26.39
N LYS A 59 2.71 5.01 25.36
CA LYS A 59 3.04 6.44 25.28
C LYS A 59 2.16 7.31 26.18
N TYR A 60 0.91 6.92 26.40
CA TYR A 60 -0.07 7.70 27.14
C TYR A 60 -0.72 6.90 28.29
N PRO A 61 0.04 6.49 29.31
CA PRO A 61 -0.46 5.61 30.38
C PRO A 61 -1.55 6.24 31.26
N LYS A 62 -1.71 7.56 31.21
CA LYS A 62 -2.72 8.31 31.99
C LYS A 62 -4.03 8.56 31.22
N LYS A 63 -4.10 8.22 29.94
CA LYS A 63 -5.32 8.41 29.14
C LYS A 63 -6.27 7.23 29.35
N HIS A 64 -7.56 7.53 29.43
CA HIS A 64 -8.57 6.48 29.52
C HIS A 64 -8.85 5.85 28.14
N GLU A 65 -9.51 4.69 28.14
CA GLU A 65 -9.77 3.85 26.97
C GLU A 65 -10.39 4.65 25.80
N GLY A 66 -11.49 5.37 26.01
CA GLY A 66 -12.12 6.19 24.96
C GLY A 66 -11.16 7.17 24.27
N GLN A 67 -10.31 7.88 25.01
CA GLN A 67 -9.32 8.80 24.41
C GLN A 67 -8.26 8.05 23.59
N LEU A 68 -7.86 6.86 24.04
CA LEU A 68 -6.91 6.02 23.30
C LEU A 68 -7.56 5.46 22.03
N SER A 69 -8.83 5.05 22.11
CA SER A 69 -9.64 4.59 20.98
C SER A 69 -9.85 5.69 19.93
N ASP A 70 -10.10 6.93 20.36
CA ASP A 70 -10.19 8.10 19.46
C ASP A 70 -8.86 8.41 18.79
N CYS A 71 -7.76 8.44 19.57
CA CYS A 71 -6.41 8.68 19.03
C CYS A 71 -6.03 7.59 18.02
N ARG A 72 -6.33 6.33 18.32
CA ARG A 72 -6.08 5.20 17.42
C ARG A 72 -6.86 5.37 16.13
N SER A 73 -8.17 5.62 16.23
CA SER A 73 -9.05 5.78 15.07
C SER A 73 -8.57 6.90 14.16
N HIS A 74 -8.12 8.03 14.73
CA HIS A 74 -7.56 9.13 13.94
C HIS A 74 -6.22 8.77 13.27
N ALA A 75 -5.37 7.99 13.94
CA ALA A 75 -4.08 7.58 13.41
C ALA A 75 -4.19 6.56 12.27
N VAL A 76 -5.16 5.64 12.34
CA VAL A 76 -5.34 4.56 11.36
C VAL A 76 -6.47 4.82 10.35
N CYS A 77 -7.09 6.00 10.35
CA CYS A 77 -8.17 6.28 9.41
C CYS A 77 -7.66 6.45 7.97
N ASN A 78 -8.54 6.15 7.02
CA ASN A 78 -8.23 6.17 5.59
C ASN A 78 -7.68 7.52 5.12
N SER A 79 -8.15 8.65 5.66
CA SER A 79 -7.67 9.98 5.26
C SER A 79 -6.22 10.22 5.72
N THR A 80 -5.85 9.77 6.92
CA THR A 80 -4.47 9.83 7.41
C THR A 80 -3.56 8.89 6.61
N LEU A 81 -4.00 7.64 6.39
CA LEU A 81 -3.22 6.67 5.60
C LEU A 81 -3.05 7.10 4.15
N HIS A 82 -4.08 7.69 3.56
CA HIS A 82 -4.02 8.25 2.20
C HIS A 82 -2.98 9.38 2.11
N LYS A 83 -2.98 10.33 3.05
CA LYS A 83 -1.98 11.41 3.11
C LYS A 83 -0.55 10.86 3.25
N LEU A 84 -0.35 9.82 4.05
CA LEU A 84 0.96 9.18 4.20
C LEU A 84 1.38 8.44 2.92
N GLY A 85 0.44 7.76 2.26
CA GLY A 85 0.67 7.05 1.01
C GLY A 85 1.05 8.00 -0.13
N THR A 86 0.34 9.13 -0.25
CA THR A 86 0.64 10.15 -1.26
C THR A 86 1.96 10.86 -1.01
N GLY A 87 2.28 11.14 0.26
CA GLY A 87 3.57 11.69 0.67
C GLY A 87 4.77 10.79 0.37
N ARG A 88 4.56 9.48 0.20
CA ARG A 88 5.58 8.48 -0.19
C ARG A 88 5.51 8.05 -1.65
N SER A 89 4.69 8.72 -2.46
CA SER A 89 4.50 8.40 -3.88
C SER A 89 4.10 6.94 -4.17
N ILE A 90 3.47 6.25 -3.20
CA ILE A 90 3.07 4.84 -3.34
C ILE A 90 1.95 4.68 -4.38
N GLN A 91 1.11 5.70 -4.56
CA GLN A 91 0.02 5.71 -5.54
C GLN A 91 0.46 5.44 -6.98
N GLY A 92 1.69 5.85 -7.35
CA GLY A 92 2.22 5.63 -8.69
C GLY A 92 2.53 4.16 -9.01
N TYR A 93 2.57 3.32 -7.98
CA TYR A 93 2.85 1.89 -8.09
C TYR A 93 1.56 1.05 -8.15
N ILE A 94 0.44 1.58 -7.66
CA ILE A 94 -0.82 0.82 -7.57
C ILE A 94 -1.34 0.51 -8.98
N ARG A 95 -1.61 -0.77 -9.24
CA ARG A 95 -2.25 -1.25 -10.47
C ARG A 95 -3.75 -1.31 -10.22
N ASP A 96 -4.49 -0.51 -10.98
CA ASP A 96 -5.93 -0.33 -10.77
C ASP A 96 -6.83 -0.73 -11.94
N SER A 97 -6.24 -1.23 -13.01
CA SER A 97 -6.96 -1.63 -14.21
C SER A 97 -6.35 -2.89 -14.80
N ALA A 98 -7.18 -3.71 -15.45
CA ALA A 98 -6.73 -4.85 -16.21
C ALA A 98 -5.64 -4.46 -17.21
N PHE A 99 -4.70 -5.38 -17.42
CA PHE A 99 -3.65 -5.18 -18.40
C PHE A 99 -4.26 -5.11 -19.81
N ASP A 100 -4.04 -3.99 -20.52
CA ASP A 100 -4.43 -3.83 -21.92
C ASP A 100 -3.19 -3.98 -22.83
N PRO A 101 -3.02 -5.10 -23.54
CA PRO A 101 -1.89 -5.31 -24.44
C PRO A 101 -1.79 -4.23 -25.53
N ARG A 102 -2.90 -3.59 -25.91
CA ARG A 102 -2.93 -2.57 -26.97
C ARG A 102 -2.34 -1.24 -26.51
N ARG A 103 -2.29 -1.01 -25.19
CA ARG A 103 -1.70 0.17 -24.56
C ARG A 103 -0.27 -0.10 -24.07
N TRP A 104 0.15 -1.35 -24.06
CA TRP A 104 1.47 -1.72 -23.62
C TRP A 104 2.52 -1.37 -24.67
N LEU A 105 3.60 -0.75 -24.23
CA LEU A 105 4.75 -0.41 -25.04
C LEU A 105 5.98 -0.97 -24.36
N ALA A 106 6.84 -1.63 -25.14
CA ALA A 106 8.13 -2.06 -24.64
C ALA A 106 9.00 -0.83 -24.30
N PRO A 107 9.88 -0.92 -23.29
CA PRO A 107 10.82 0.16 -22.99
C PRO A 107 11.58 0.60 -24.26
N GLY A 108 11.55 1.89 -24.57
CA GLY A 108 12.17 2.46 -25.77
C GLY A 108 11.26 2.58 -26.99
N GLN A 109 10.00 2.14 -26.93
CA GLN A 109 9.02 2.37 -28.00
C GLN A 109 8.16 3.62 -27.75
N ILE A 110 7.91 4.38 -28.82
CA ILE A 110 7.03 5.56 -28.80
C ILE A 110 5.62 5.11 -29.14
N SER A 111 4.63 5.56 -28.35
CA SER A 111 3.21 5.31 -28.65
C SER A 111 2.84 5.96 -29.97
N ILE A 112 2.36 5.18 -30.93
CA ILE A 112 1.83 5.69 -32.20
C ILE A 112 0.36 6.13 -32.04
N ARG A 113 -0.27 5.83 -30.89
CA ARG A 113 -1.69 6.16 -30.63
C ARG A 113 -1.80 7.36 -29.68
N PRO A 114 -2.69 8.33 -29.97
CA PRO A 114 -2.98 9.41 -29.04
C PRO A 114 -3.59 8.84 -27.75
N PHE A 115 -3.21 9.42 -26.62
CA PHE A 115 -3.86 9.14 -25.34
C PHE A 115 -5.32 9.64 -25.42
N PRO A 116 -6.30 8.85 -24.97
CA PRO A 116 -7.67 9.35 -24.78
C PRO A 116 -7.75 10.33 -23.61
#